data_AF-E2B057-F1
#
_entry.id   AF-E2B057-F1
#
_cell.length_a   1.000
_cell.length_b   1.000
_cell.length_c   1.000
_cell.angle_alpha   90.00
_cell.angle_beta   90.00
_cell.angle_gamma   90.00
#
_symmetry.space_group_name_H-M   'P 1'
#
loop_
_entity.id
_entity.type
_entity.pdbx_description
1 polymer ?
#
loop_
_entity_poly.entity_id
_entity_poly.type
_entity_poly.pdbx_seq_one_letter_code
_entity_poly.pdbx_strand_id
1 'polypeptide(L)'
;MEQACVKPPWPACLAIRENLLQSGIPHIPILIENIFRYISLPNYEENYIKSVQTIGEILPGALRIAQLQSISDREAKITLSLERLPVNTVYFKDGKGRYTPIWEKHRIFKVFGTLERRKNEVVLMAHKLLTVQDIGGSLNTLSLLSAAVRPMYCQ
;
A
#
# COMPACT_ATOMS: atom_id res chain seq x y z
N MET A 1 17.87 22.63 -33.18
CA MET A 1 18.03 21.24 -32.70
C MET A 1 16.87 20.95 -31.79
N GLU A 2 15.83 20.29 -32.32
CA GLU A 2 14.68 19.83 -31.55
C GLU A 2 15.16 18.77 -30.54
N GLN A 3 14.98 19.04 -29.25
CA GLN A 3 15.20 18.02 -28.22
C GLN A 3 14.13 16.94 -28.41
N ALA A 4 14.58 15.74 -28.77
CA ALA A 4 13.73 14.56 -28.78
C ALA A 4 13.14 14.39 -27.37
N CYS A 5 11.83 14.59 -27.24
CA CYS A 5 11.09 14.30 -26.01
C CYS A 5 11.11 12.77 -25.84
N VAL A 6 12.11 12.27 -25.12
CA VAL A 6 12.22 10.86 -24.74
C VAL A 6 11.03 10.57 -23.84
N LYS A 7 10.01 9.91 -24.40
CA LYS A 7 8.87 9.43 -23.63
C LYS A 7 9.41 8.55 -22.50
N PRO A 8 9.05 8.82 -21.23
CA PRO A 8 9.52 8.01 -20.12
C PRO A 8 9.11 6.54 -20.34
N PRO A 9 9.89 5.58 -19.84
CA PRO A 9 9.53 4.16 -19.91
C PRO A 9 8.10 3.97 -19.41
N TRP A 10 7.30 3.14 -20.09
CA TRP A 10 5.89 2.93 -19.74
C TRP A 10 5.63 2.59 -18.24
N PRO A 11 6.55 1.97 -17.47
CA PRO A 11 6.39 1.82 -16.02
C PRO A 11 6.34 3.16 -15.27
N ALA A 12 7.07 4.17 -15.73
CA ALA A 12 7.00 5.53 -15.21
C ALA A 12 5.68 6.24 -15.62
N CYS A 13 5.06 5.82 -16.73
CA CYS A 13 3.73 6.29 -17.11
C CYS A 13 2.61 5.71 -16.22
N LEU A 14 2.80 4.51 -15.65
CA LEU A 14 1.91 3.96 -14.61
C LEU A 14 2.03 4.70 -13.26
N ALA A 15 3.06 5.54 -13.10
CA ALA A 15 3.31 6.30 -11.88
C ALA A 15 2.59 7.67 -11.82
N ILE A 16 1.75 8.01 -12.81
CA ILE A 16 1.05 9.30 -12.89
C ILE A 16 -0.46 9.01 -12.73
N ARG A 17 -1.22 9.45 -11.72
CA ARG A 17 -1.13 10.59 -10.80
C ARG A 17 -1.04 10.11 -9.35
N GLU A 18 -0.19 10.75 -8.55
CA GLU A 18 -0.05 10.57 -7.09
C GLU A 18 0.66 9.30 -6.54
N ASN A 19 1.37 8.52 -7.37
CA ASN A 19 2.12 7.32 -6.93
C ASN A 19 3.62 7.56 -6.66
N LEU A 20 4.14 8.76 -6.94
CA LEU A 20 5.54 9.11 -6.72
C LEU A 20 5.69 9.79 -5.36
N LEU A 21 6.58 9.27 -4.50
CA LEU A 21 7.13 10.03 -3.38
C LEU A 21 7.93 11.23 -3.91
N GLN A 22 8.19 12.22 -3.05
CA GLN A 22 9.18 13.29 -3.33
C GLN A 22 10.57 12.74 -3.73
N SER A 23 10.86 11.47 -3.45
CA SER A 23 12.10 10.77 -3.78
C SER A 23 12.11 10.01 -5.11
N GLY A 24 11.01 9.98 -5.88
CA GLY A 24 10.95 9.30 -7.19
C GLY A 24 10.89 7.76 -7.16
N ILE A 25 10.77 7.14 -5.97
CA ILE A 25 10.67 5.68 -5.82
C ILE A 25 9.19 5.25 -6.02
N PRO A 26 8.88 4.33 -6.95
CA PRO A 26 7.52 3.88 -7.19
C PRO A 26 7.04 2.95 -6.06
N HIS A 27 5.76 3.09 -5.68
CA HIS A 27 5.11 2.10 -4.82
C HIS A 27 4.79 0.84 -5.61
N ILE A 28 5.39 -0.27 -5.21
CA ILE A 28 5.27 -1.54 -5.89
C ILE A 28 3.92 -2.19 -5.59
N PRO A 29 3.10 -2.48 -6.63
CA PRO A 29 1.84 -3.17 -6.44
C PRO A 29 2.07 -4.60 -5.96
N ILE A 30 1.47 -4.94 -4.81
CA ILE A 30 1.58 -6.27 -4.20
C ILE A 30 0.29 -6.65 -3.50
N LEU A 31 -0.10 -7.92 -3.63
CA LEU A 31 -1.17 -8.52 -2.82
C LEU A 31 -0.67 -8.82 -1.40
N ILE A 32 -1.53 -8.68 -0.40
CA ILE A 32 -1.14 -8.82 1.01
C ILE A 32 -0.58 -10.22 1.30
N GLU A 33 -1.20 -11.27 0.75
CA GLU A 33 -0.75 -12.66 0.84
C GLU A 33 0.65 -12.89 0.26
N ASN A 34 1.08 -12.04 -0.67
CA ASN A 34 2.40 -12.12 -1.29
C ASN A 34 3.47 -11.33 -0.51
N ILE A 35 3.08 -10.41 0.39
CA ILE A 35 4.04 -9.64 1.19
C ILE A 35 4.90 -10.58 2.03
N PHE A 36 4.28 -11.56 2.72
CA PHE A 36 5.02 -12.52 3.55
C PHE A 36 6.00 -13.38 2.72
N ARG A 37 5.59 -13.79 1.52
CA ARG A 37 6.48 -14.53 0.61
C ARG A 37 7.67 -13.68 0.17
N TYR A 38 7.45 -12.40 -0.06
CA TYR A 38 8.47 -11.46 -0.51
C TYR A 38 9.51 -11.15 0.56
N ILE A 39 9.07 -10.88 1.80
CA ILE A 39 9.98 -10.60 2.92
C ILE A 39 10.82 -11.80 3.35
N SER A 40 10.39 -13.02 3.01
CA SER A 40 11.13 -14.26 3.27
C SER A 40 12.22 -14.55 2.23
N LEU A 41 12.31 -13.76 1.14
CA LEU A 41 13.35 -13.95 0.14
C LEU A 41 14.73 -13.56 0.71
N PRO A 42 15.79 -14.35 0.42
CA PRO A 42 17.11 -14.15 1.03
C PRO A 42 17.75 -12.80 0.64
N ASN A 43 17.43 -12.28 -0.53
CA ASN A 43 17.92 -10.99 -1.02
C ASN A 43 17.05 -9.79 -0.57
N TYR A 44 16.02 -10.01 0.29
CA TYR A 44 15.07 -8.96 0.73
C TYR A 44 15.78 -7.69 1.27
N GLU A 45 16.82 -7.88 2.07
CA GLU A 45 17.51 -6.76 2.73
C GLU A 45 18.44 -5.98 1.81
N GLU A 46 18.92 -6.58 0.72
CA GLU A 46 19.95 -6.01 -0.16
C GLU A 46 19.37 -5.35 -1.41
N ASN A 47 18.28 -5.89 -1.97
CA ASN A 47 17.90 -5.58 -3.37
C ASN A 47 16.45 -5.13 -3.60
N TYR A 48 15.66 -4.79 -2.57
CA TYR A 48 14.22 -4.63 -2.79
C TYR A 48 13.58 -3.32 -2.40
N ILE A 49 12.60 -2.96 -3.23
CA ILE A 49 11.72 -1.83 -3.03
C ILE A 49 10.78 -2.15 -1.87
N LYS A 50 11.05 -1.53 -0.73
CA LYS A 50 10.24 -1.64 0.50
C LYS A 50 8.95 -0.80 0.42
N SER A 51 8.83 0.08 -0.58
CA SER A 51 7.65 0.92 -0.80
C SER A 51 6.61 0.18 -1.64
N VAL A 52 5.43 -0.04 -1.09
CA VAL A 52 4.39 -0.88 -1.69
C VAL A 52 3.07 -0.13 -1.81
N GLN A 53 2.27 -0.53 -2.80
CA GLN A 53 0.85 -0.21 -2.86
C GLN A 53 0.07 -1.52 -2.79
N THR A 54 -0.97 -1.56 -1.96
CA THR A 54 -1.82 -2.73 -1.80
C THR A 54 -3.27 -2.32 -1.56
N ILE A 55 -4.17 -3.28 -1.56
CA ILE A 55 -5.58 -3.08 -1.25
C ILE A 55 -5.97 -4.10 -0.20
N GLY A 56 -6.65 -3.64 0.85
CA GLY A 56 -7.10 -4.53 1.91
C GLY A 56 -8.24 -3.93 2.73
N GLU A 57 -8.83 -4.78 3.54
CA GLU A 57 -9.81 -4.39 4.54
C GLU A 57 -9.09 -4.01 5.84
N ILE A 58 -9.31 -2.79 6.33
CA ILE A 58 -8.86 -2.39 7.67
C ILE A 58 -9.83 -2.99 8.68
N LEU A 59 -9.31 -3.89 9.51
CA LEU A 59 -10.05 -4.45 10.64
C LEU A 59 -10.04 -3.45 11.81
N PRO A 60 -11.16 -3.31 12.56
CA PRO A 60 -11.21 -2.46 13.74
C PRO A 60 -10.07 -2.79 14.72
N GLY A 61 -9.28 -1.78 15.06
CA GLY A 61 -8.10 -1.91 15.91
C GLY A 61 -8.01 -0.80 16.95
N ALA A 62 -6.95 -0.84 17.75
CA ALA A 62 -6.67 0.17 18.75
C ALA A 62 -5.92 1.36 18.14
N LEU A 63 -6.53 2.55 18.19
CA LEU A 63 -5.90 3.82 17.82
C LEU A 63 -5.37 3.83 16.38
N ARG A 64 -4.05 3.91 16.20
CA ARG A 64 -3.36 4.09 14.91
C ARG A 64 -2.64 2.83 14.45
N ILE A 65 -2.84 1.72 15.14
CA ILE A 65 -2.31 0.41 14.75
C ILE A 65 -3.51 -0.48 14.48
N ALA A 66 -3.61 -0.98 13.25
CA ALA A 66 -4.70 -1.81 12.80
C ALA A 66 -4.16 -3.07 12.12
N GLN A 67 -5.05 -3.99 11.78
CA GLN A 67 -4.75 -5.12 10.90
C GLN A 67 -5.32 -4.81 9.52
N LEU A 68 -4.52 -5.02 8.49
CA LEU A 68 -4.97 -4.95 7.09
C LEU A 68 -5.10 -6.37 6.56
N GLN A 69 -6.31 -6.79 6.25
CA GLN A 69 -6.65 -8.11 5.76
C GLN A 69 -6.75 -8.12 4.24
N SER A 70 -6.28 -9.19 3.59
CA SER A 70 -6.48 -9.38 2.16
C SER A 70 -7.95 -9.58 1.82
N ILE A 71 -8.35 -9.06 0.67
CA ILE A 71 -9.70 -9.26 0.12
C ILE A 71 -9.82 -10.65 -0.53
N SER A 72 -8.74 -11.14 -1.14
CA SER A 72 -8.68 -12.44 -1.82
C SER A 72 -8.40 -13.60 -0.86
N ASP A 73 -7.62 -13.36 0.20
CA ASP A 73 -7.23 -14.38 1.18
C ASP A 73 -7.45 -13.88 2.61
N ARG A 74 -8.56 -14.29 3.25
CA ARG A 74 -8.92 -13.79 4.58
C ARG A 74 -7.95 -14.22 5.70
N GLU A 75 -7.10 -15.22 5.47
CA GLU A 75 -6.08 -15.60 6.44
C GLU A 75 -4.85 -14.68 6.34
N ALA A 76 -4.61 -14.08 5.17
CA ALA A 76 -3.52 -13.13 4.98
C ALA A 76 -3.84 -11.77 5.62
N LYS A 77 -3.08 -11.44 6.67
CA LYS A 77 -3.19 -10.17 7.42
C LYS A 77 -1.81 -9.60 7.69
N ILE A 78 -1.67 -8.28 7.62
CA ILE A 78 -0.45 -7.57 8.00
C ILE A 78 -0.76 -6.46 8.98
N THR A 79 0.14 -6.22 9.95
CA THR A 79 0.04 -5.06 10.83
C THR A 79 0.18 -3.79 10.00
N LEU A 80 -0.80 -2.90 10.12
CA LEU A 80 -0.87 -1.61 9.48
C LEU A 80 -0.66 -0.52 10.52
N SER A 81 0.38 0.28 10.35
CA SER A 81 0.60 1.49 11.15
C SER A 81 0.16 2.72 10.38
N LEU A 82 -0.73 3.49 10.99
CA LEU A 82 -1.27 4.77 10.51
C LEU A 82 -0.60 5.96 11.20
N GLU A 83 0.50 5.74 11.93
CA GLU A 83 1.17 6.75 12.76
C GLU A 83 1.71 7.92 11.93
N ARG A 84 2.15 7.67 10.69
CA ARG A 84 2.68 8.68 9.77
C ARG A 84 1.60 9.50 9.07
N LEU A 85 0.33 9.10 9.20
CA LEU A 85 -0.78 9.83 8.59
C LEU A 85 -1.23 10.99 9.48
N PRO A 86 -1.64 12.11 8.87
CA PRO A 86 -2.34 13.18 9.58
C PRO A 86 -3.59 12.66 10.31
N VAL A 87 -3.91 13.24 11.48
CA VAL A 87 -5.06 12.82 12.30
C VAL A 87 -6.37 12.88 11.52
N ASN A 88 -6.57 13.94 10.75
CA ASN A 88 -7.77 14.15 9.91
C ASN A 88 -7.88 13.17 8.73
N THR A 89 -6.82 12.43 8.39
CA THR A 89 -6.85 11.36 7.39
C THR A 89 -7.31 10.04 8.01
N VAL A 90 -7.05 9.83 9.31
CA VAL A 90 -7.37 8.58 10.03
C VAL A 90 -8.71 8.69 10.77
N TYR A 91 -9.10 9.90 11.16
CA TYR A 91 -10.33 10.16 11.90
C TYR A 91 -11.10 11.32 11.28
N PHE A 92 -12.42 11.18 11.21
CA PHE A 92 -13.31 12.31 10.95
C PHE A 92 -13.95 12.77 12.26
N LYS A 93 -14.23 14.07 12.34
CA LYS A 93 -14.95 14.65 13.47
C LYS A 93 -16.46 14.57 13.18
N ASP A 94 -17.23 13.94 14.05
CA ASP A 94 -18.69 13.90 13.92
C ASP A 94 -19.33 15.26 14.27
N GLY A 95 -20.64 15.39 14.03
CA GLY A 95 -21.38 16.62 14.36
C GLY A 95 -21.44 16.94 15.86
N LYS A 96 -21.01 16.03 16.74
CA LYS A 96 -20.90 16.19 18.20
C LYS A 96 -19.46 16.45 18.65
N GLY A 97 -18.52 16.57 17.71
CA GLY A 97 -17.13 16.84 17.96
C GLY A 97 -16.26 15.62 18.34
N ARG A 98 -16.80 14.40 18.27
CA ARG A 98 -16.06 13.17 18.55
C ARG A 98 -15.25 12.73 17.34
N TYR A 99 -14.05 12.20 17.56
CA TYR A 99 -13.23 11.62 16.51
C TYR A 99 -13.64 10.16 16.29
N THR A 100 -14.11 9.86 15.09
CA THR A 100 -14.48 8.51 14.67
C THR A 100 -13.49 8.03 13.61
N PRO A 101 -12.99 6.79 13.71
CA PRO A 101 -12.08 6.26 12.71
C PRO A 101 -12.70 6.15 11.32
N ILE A 102 -11.90 6.34 10.27
CA ILE A 102 -12.37 6.25 8.88
C ILE A 102 -12.93 4.86 8.53
N TRP A 103 -12.46 3.80 9.20
CA TRP A 103 -12.90 2.43 8.90
C TRP A 103 -14.33 2.12 9.34
N GLU A 104 -14.94 2.96 10.17
CA GLU A 104 -16.35 2.88 10.52
C GLU A 104 -17.27 3.24 9.33
N LYS A 105 -16.75 3.98 8.33
CA LYS A 105 -17.50 4.38 7.13
C LYS A 105 -17.12 3.56 5.89
N HIS A 106 -15.84 3.28 5.73
CA HIS A 106 -15.32 2.51 4.59
C HIS A 106 -14.35 1.49 5.13
N ARG A 107 -14.54 0.19 4.88
CA ARG A 107 -13.63 -0.82 5.42
C ARG A 107 -12.46 -1.14 4.48
N ILE A 108 -12.64 -0.92 3.19
CA ILE A 108 -11.65 -1.28 2.16
C ILE A 108 -10.91 -0.04 1.68
N PHE A 109 -9.58 -0.11 1.70
CA PHE A 109 -8.70 0.96 1.28
C PHE A 109 -7.60 0.44 0.37
N LYS A 110 -7.20 1.32 -0.56
CA LYS A 110 -5.88 1.25 -1.19
C LYS A 110 -4.87 1.93 -0.27
N VAL A 111 -3.83 1.20 0.09
CA VAL A 111 -2.81 1.62 1.04
C VAL A 111 -1.49 1.79 0.30
N PHE A 112 -0.84 2.91 0.52
CA PHE A 112 0.54 3.16 0.11
C PHE A 112 1.40 3.26 1.35
N GLY A 113 2.48 2.50 1.40
CA GLY A 113 3.31 2.44 2.58
C GLY A 113 4.68 1.85 2.34
N THR A 114 5.48 1.80 3.40
CA THR A 114 6.77 1.14 3.43
C THR A 114 6.72 -0.03 4.40
N LEU A 115 7.26 -1.17 4.01
CA LEU A 115 7.44 -2.32 4.87
C LEU A 115 8.65 -2.10 5.78
N GLU A 116 8.42 -2.07 7.09
CA GLU A 116 9.45 -1.89 8.12
C GLU A 116 9.44 -3.06 9.08
N ARG A 117 10.62 -3.53 9.49
CA ARG A 117 10.75 -4.56 10.52
C ARG A 117 10.74 -3.88 11.90
N ARG A 118 9.75 -4.19 12.74
CA ARG A 118 9.63 -3.71 14.12
C ARG A 118 9.46 -4.89 15.06
N LYS A 119 10.27 -5.00 16.11
CA LYS A 119 10.12 -6.02 17.18
C LYS A 119 9.82 -7.44 16.64
N ASN A 120 10.54 -7.84 15.60
CA ASN A 120 10.42 -9.15 14.92
C ASN A 120 9.18 -9.37 14.04
N GLU A 121 8.36 -8.36 13.77
CA GLU A 121 7.30 -8.40 12.77
C GLU A 121 7.56 -7.41 11.63
N VAL A 122 6.96 -7.65 10.46
CA VAL A 122 6.91 -6.66 9.38
C VAL A 122 5.62 -5.87 9.48
N VAL A 123 5.77 -4.55 9.54
CA VAL A 123 4.68 -3.58 9.64
C VAL A 123 4.61 -2.78 8.36
N LEU A 124 3.42 -2.63 7.80
CA LEU A 124 3.16 -1.69 6.72
C LEU A 124 2.94 -0.28 7.32
N MET A 125 3.94 0.58 7.17
CA MET A 125 3.87 1.98 7.58
C MET A 125 3.15 2.78 6.49
N ALA A 126 1.89 3.14 6.70
CA ALA A 126 1.11 3.87 5.70
C ALA A 126 1.52 5.35 5.60
N HIS A 127 1.73 5.82 4.37
CA HIS A 127 1.92 7.25 4.05
C HIS A 127 0.70 7.84 3.36
N LYS A 128 -0.15 6.99 2.78
CA LYS A 128 -1.39 7.42 2.13
C LYS A 128 -2.44 6.31 2.12
N LEU A 129 -3.69 6.71 2.31
CA LEU A 129 -4.87 5.87 2.18
C LEU A 129 -5.82 6.48 1.16
N LEU A 130 -6.41 5.64 0.31
CA LEU A 130 -7.47 6.02 -0.61
C LEU A 130 -8.65 5.06 -0.46
N THR A 131 -9.87 5.60 -0.45
CA THR A 131 -11.07 4.78 -0.54
C THR A 131 -11.16 4.13 -1.91
N VAL A 132 -11.68 2.91 -1.98
CA VAL A 132 -11.84 2.16 -3.23
C VAL A 132 -13.32 2.12 -3.58
N GLN A 133 -13.66 2.59 -4.79
CA GLN A 133 -15.04 2.55 -5.30
C GLN A 133 -15.33 1.22 -6.01
N ASP A 134 -14.51 0.86 -7.00
CA ASP A 134 -14.58 -0.43 -7.69
C ASP A 134 -13.56 -1.41 -7.10
N ILE A 135 -14.00 -2.17 -6.10
CA ILE A 135 -13.16 -3.16 -5.41
C ILE A 135 -12.69 -4.25 -6.37
N GLY A 136 -13.59 -4.77 -7.21
CA GLY A 136 -13.29 -5.87 -8.12
C GLY A 136 -12.29 -5.48 -9.19
N GLY A 137 -12.52 -4.36 -9.89
CA GLY A 137 -11.59 -3.85 -10.90
C GLY A 137 -10.24 -3.43 -10.31
N SER A 138 -10.24 -2.84 -9.11
CA SER A 138 -8.99 -2.45 -8.43
C SER A 138 -8.18 -3.67 -8.00
N LEU A 139 -8.84 -4.72 -7.48
CA LEU A 139 -8.17 -5.96 -7.09
C LEU A 139 -7.62 -6.70 -8.32
N ASN A 140 -8.40 -6.80 -9.40
CA ASN A 140 -7.92 -7.40 -10.66
C ASN A 140 -6.70 -6.68 -11.20
N THR A 141 -6.72 -5.34 -11.20
CA THR A 141 -5.57 -4.52 -11.62
C THR A 141 -4.37 -4.76 -10.70
N LEU A 142 -4.56 -4.79 -9.38
CA LEU A 142 -3.50 -5.06 -8.42
C LEU A 142 -2.87 -6.44 -8.63
N SER A 143 -3.69 -7.47 -8.86
CA SER A 143 -3.24 -8.85 -9.13
C SER A 143 -2.41 -8.93 -10.40
N LEU A 144 -2.87 -8.32 -11.50
CA LEU A 144 -2.14 -8.28 -12.77
C LEU A 144 -0.77 -7.58 -12.61
N LEU A 145 -0.76 -6.43 -11.96
CA LEU A 145 0.48 -5.68 -11.72
C LEU A 145 1.41 -6.41 -10.75
N SER A 146 0.89 -7.02 -9.69
CA SER A 146 1.67 -7.79 -8.73
C SER A 146 2.37 -8.98 -9.39
N ALA A 147 1.71 -9.63 -10.36
CA ALA A 147 2.32 -10.71 -11.14
C ALA A 147 3.45 -10.20 -12.07
N ALA A 148 3.27 -9.03 -12.69
CA ALA A 148 4.24 -8.44 -13.61
C ALA A 148 5.49 -7.85 -12.92
N VAL A 149 5.36 -7.43 -11.66
CA VAL A 149 6.45 -6.85 -10.87
C VAL A 149 7.48 -7.90 -10.45
N ARG A 150 7.06 -9.12 -10.13
CA ARG A 150 7.96 -10.15 -9.57
C ARG A 150 9.17 -10.46 -10.48
N PRO A 151 9.03 -10.59 -11.81
CA PRO A 151 10.17 -10.76 -12.72
C PRO A 151 11.06 -9.52 -12.88
N MET A 152 10.56 -8.32 -12.58
CA MET A 152 11.30 -7.07 -12.80
C MET A 152 12.21 -6.70 -11.64
N TYR A 153 11.88 -7.13 -10.42
CA TYR A 153 12.61 -6.73 -9.21
C TYR A 153 13.23 -7.91 -8.44
N CYS A 154 12.87 -9.15 -8.75
CA CYS A 154 13.62 -10.33 -8.30
C CYS A 154 14.53 -10.77 -9.47
N GLN A 155 15.77 -10.29 -9.49
CA GLN A 155 16.86 -10.86 -10.29
C GLN A 155 17.80 -11.64 -9.39
#